data_AF-A0A2N2HTQ5-F1
#
_entry.id   AF-A0A2N2HTQ5-F1
#
_cell.length_a   1.000
_cell.length_b   1.000
_cell.length_c   1.000
_cell.angle_alpha   90.00
_cell.angle_beta   90.00
_cell.angle_gamma   90.00
#
_symmetry.space_group_name_H-M   'P 1'
#
loop_
_entity.id
_entity.type
_entity.pdbx_description
1 polymer ?
#
loop_
_entity_poly.entity_id
_entity_poly.type
_entity_poly.pdbx_seq_one_letter_code
_entity_poly.pdbx_strand_id
1 'polypeptide(L)'
;MKSTRSRIIAVIGLSLCLLTVVAAYGIIQHKVKLWKPRLSEHARLHYGLNCEVDDLDYAFPDGVRATGIRISFREKPFLDATQMTFRIRLTDYLKNRSLSSRILKSFEAAGVNVHLERSAAGEWILPLPLSPSRKDEEAGAKTFSSSSSILCSVRGLGVDISTPRGAIKRNYERLEARYDPVSRTANLNLQGGAEKLKIAFRMDQGRQAEVEADAVSLEPLLLFTSPVLPFDRLFLGGKAAIREISPGRFAFTASGLLFGRGLDGNLKVHLDMEGLGNPAGLEEVRGKMALDGETMEFSVATAKGSRPVILVDATFPDFSFERAVLAVPVSFRPNLSDLKVTGYLRGNFSASIATAPPYRTAYRFSGESDRLRVLALGPGIRISMVKGPFRHSFRTEQGKTVTIWVGPDNPDFVPYEEIPPAMIKAVMSAEDGGFFRHRGFSIQQFIEASADNIRAGRVVRGASTITMQLAKNLYLPRERTLSRKFEELFITIALEQELSKRRILEIYLNIIEWGDGIYGLGPAARYYFQKHPSELTDEECAFLASIIARPKNRWRPDPLSRLGDGWRQYVDLIVKKMDEKELPEERQP
;
A
#
# COMPACT_ATOMS: atom_id res chain seq x y z
N MET A 1 -45.11 24.29 -64.33
CA MET A 1 -44.85 22.87 -64.68
C MET A 1 -43.39 22.41 -64.56
N LYS A 2 -42.36 23.18 -64.97
CA LYS A 2 -40.94 22.77 -64.83
C LYS A 2 -40.48 22.60 -63.36
N SER A 3 -40.91 23.48 -62.46
CA SER A 3 -40.62 23.42 -61.01
C SER A 3 -41.15 22.15 -60.33
N THR A 4 -42.36 21.70 -60.68
CA THR A 4 -43.00 20.51 -60.10
C THR A 4 -42.34 19.22 -60.55
N ARG A 5 -41.91 19.11 -61.82
CA ARG A 5 -41.17 17.94 -62.33
C ARG A 5 -39.79 17.80 -61.70
N SER A 6 -39.05 18.90 -61.52
CA SER A 6 -37.75 18.87 -60.83
C SER A 6 -37.88 18.47 -59.35
N ARG A 7 -38.95 18.91 -58.66
CA ARG A 7 -39.25 18.46 -57.29
C ARG A 7 -39.62 16.98 -57.22
N ILE A 8 -40.42 16.47 -58.17
CA ILE A 8 -40.79 15.05 -58.23
C ILE A 8 -39.55 14.18 -58.54
N ILE A 9 -38.69 14.59 -59.47
CA ILE A 9 -37.45 13.87 -59.78
C ILE A 9 -36.50 13.88 -58.58
N ALA A 10 -36.39 14.99 -57.86
CA ALA A 10 -35.60 15.07 -56.63
C ALA A 10 -36.16 14.16 -55.52
N VAL A 11 -37.48 14.12 -55.33
CA VAL A 11 -38.14 13.25 -54.34
C VAL A 11 -37.98 11.78 -54.72
N ILE A 12 -38.13 11.41 -56.00
CA ILE A 12 -37.91 10.05 -56.49
C ILE A 12 -36.43 9.65 -56.32
N GLY A 13 -35.50 10.53 -56.67
CA GLY A 13 -34.06 10.30 -56.50
C GLY A 13 -33.67 10.14 -55.03
N LEU A 14 -34.21 10.97 -54.14
CA LEU A 14 -33.98 10.87 -52.70
C LEU A 14 -34.59 9.59 -52.11
N SER A 15 -35.78 9.20 -52.58
CA SER A 15 -36.46 7.97 -52.16
C SER A 15 -35.71 6.71 -52.63
N LEU A 16 -35.20 6.69 -53.86
CA LEU A 16 -34.35 5.60 -54.35
C LEU A 16 -33.04 5.52 -53.58
N CYS A 17 -32.41 6.66 -53.28
CA CYS A 17 -31.19 6.72 -52.48
C CYS A 17 -31.44 6.23 -51.04
N LEU A 18 -32.58 6.59 -50.45
CA LEU A 18 -32.98 6.09 -49.13
C LEU A 18 -33.22 4.57 -49.15
N LEU A 19 -33.89 4.05 -50.18
CA LEU A 19 -34.13 2.61 -50.38
C LEU A 19 -32.82 1.83 -50.53
N THR A 20 -31.84 2.34 -51.30
CA THR A 20 -30.54 1.68 -51.45
C THR A 20 -29.74 1.70 -50.16
N VAL A 21 -29.77 2.81 -49.40
CA VAL A 21 -29.13 2.91 -48.07
C VAL A 21 -29.77 1.94 -47.07
N VAL A 22 -31.10 1.84 -47.03
CA VAL A 22 -31.83 0.91 -46.14
C VAL A 22 -31.55 -0.54 -46.52
N ALA A 23 -31.55 -0.89 -47.81
CA ALA A 23 -31.21 -2.23 -48.27
C ALA A 23 -29.75 -2.61 -47.94
N ALA A 24 -28.81 -1.68 -48.17
CA ALA A 24 -27.40 -1.87 -47.80
C ALA A 24 -27.23 -2.03 -46.29
N TYR A 25 -27.94 -1.24 -45.47
CA TYR A 25 -27.98 -1.38 -44.02
C TYR A 25 -28.45 -2.78 -43.60
N GLY A 26 -29.56 -3.28 -44.17
CA GLY A 26 -30.09 -4.61 -43.88
C GLY A 26 -29.10 -5.74 -44.21
N ILE A 27 -28.42 -5.66 -45.36
CA ILE A 27 -27.41 -6.65 -45.76
C ILE A 27 -26.21 -6.64 -44.81
N ILE A 28 -25.70 -5.45 -44.44
CA ILE A 28 -24.56 -5.32 -43.53
C ILE A 28 -24.94 -5.81 -42.13
N GLN A 29 -26.12 -5.42 -41.63
CA GLN A 29 -26.66 -5.87 -40.34
C GLN A 29 -26.74 -7.40 -40.27
N HIS A 30 -27.25 -8.06 -41.31
CA HIS A 30 -27.31 -9.52 -41.36
C HIS A 30 -25.92 -10.17 -41.32
N LYS A 31 -24.96 -9.62 -42.08
CA LYS A 31 -23.56 -10.11 -42.08
C LYS A 31 -22.89 -9.93 -40.71
N VAL A 32 -23.11 -8.81 -40.03
CA VAL A 32 -22.54 -8.55 -38.71
C VAL A 32 -23.06 -9.58 -37.69
N LYS A 33 -24.35 -9.90 -37.69
CA LYS A 33 -24.90 -10.94 -36.79
C LYS A 33 -24.24 -12.31 -36.98
N LEU A 34 -23.82 -12.65 -38.21
CA LEU A 34 -23.10 -13.90 -38.50
C LEU A 34 -21.66 -13.94 -37.96
N TRP A 35 -21.09 -12.81 -37.50
CA TRP A 35 -19.72 -12.76 -36.98
C TRP A 35 -19.58 -13.22 -35.54
N LYS A 36 -20.68 -13.29 -34.77
CA LYS A 36 -20.66 -13.61 -33.34
C LYS A 36 -19.90 -14.91 -33.00
N PRO A 37 -20.16 -16.07 -33.64
CA PRO A 37 -19.42 -17.30 -33.32
C PRO A 37 -17.93 -17.21 -33.65
N ARG A 38 -17.60 -16.54 -34.76
CA ARG A 38 -16.22 -16.36 -35.23
C ARG A 38 -15.40 -15.47 -34.31
N LEU A 39 -16.03 -14.46 -33.70
CA LEU A 39 -15.37 -13.57 -32.73
C LEU A 39 -14.95 -14.33 -31.49
N SER A 40 -15.86 -15.13 -30.91
CA SER A 40 -15.58 -15.96 -29.74
C SER A 40 -14.47 -16.98 -30.01
N GLU A 41 -14.52 -17.65 -31.17
CA GLU A 41 -13.49 -18.61 -31.58
C GLU A 41 -12.13 -17.94 -31.79
N HIS A 42 -12.09 -16.78 -32.46
CA HIS A 42 -10.87 -16.02 -32.67
C HIS A 42 -10.25 -15.54 -31.35
N ALA A 43 -11.06 -15.02 -30.42
CA ALA A 43 -10.61 -14.59 -29.10
C ALA A 43 -9.95 -15.74 -28.32
N ARG A 44 -10.54 -16.94 -28.38
CA ARG A 44 -10.03 -18.14 -27.74
C ARG A 44 -8.72 -18.61 -28.36
N LEU A 45 -8.66 -18.71 -29.69
CA LEU A 45 -7.50 -19.26 -30.41
C LEU A 45 -6.28 -18.32 -30.37
N HIS A 46 -6.50 -17.00 -30.49
CA HIS A 46 -5.41 -16.04 -30.60
C HIS A 46 -5.05 -15.34 -29.29
N TYR A 47 -5.96 -15.28 -28.31
CA TYR A 47 -5.70 -14.55 -27.07
C TYR A 47 -5.94 -15.40 -25.81
N GLY A 48 -6.38 -16.66 -25.96
CA GLY A 48 -6.73 -17.52 -24.83
C GLY A 48 -7.92 -16.98 -24.01
N LEU A 49 -8.75 -16.13 -24.62
CA LEU A 49 -9.88 -15.47 -23.98
C LEU A 49 -11.18 -16.16 -24.37
N ASN A 50 -11.97 -16.54 -23.38
CA ASN A 50 -13.35 -16.97 -23.60
C ASN A 50 -14.23 -15.72 -23.67
N CYS A 51 -14.78 -15.44 -24.85
CA CYS A 51 -15.59 -14.25 -25.10
C CYS A 51 -17.02 -14.66 -25.45
N GLU A 52 -17.97 -14.21 -24.65
CA GLU A 52 -19.40 -14.32 -24.88
C GLU A 52 -19.98 -12.93 -25.15
N VAL A 53 -20.93 -12.85 -26.09
CA VAL A 53 -21.61 -11.61 -26.48
C VAL A 53 -23.08 -11.95 -26.68
N ASP A 54 -24.01 -11.17 -26.12
CA ASP A 54 -25.45 -11.44 -26.25
C ASP A 54 -25.94 -11.09 -27.66
N ASP A 55 -25.68 -9.87 -28.15
CA ASP A 55 -26.01 -9.46 -29.53
C ASP A 55 -24.90 -8.64 -30.19
N LEU A 56 -24.85 -8.68 -31.52
CA LEU A 56 -23.91 -7.95 -32.37
C LEU A 56 -24.65 -7.24 -33.50
N ASP A 57 -24.65 -5.91 -33.48
CA ASP A 57 -25.32 -5.05 -34.45
C ASP A 57 -24.34 -4.20 -35.26
N TYR A 58 -24.75 -3.81 -36.46
CA TYR A 58 -24.10 -2.77 -37.23
C TYR A 58 -24.46 -1.38 -36.66
N ALA A 59 -23.44 -0.64 -36.25
CA ALA A 59 -23.54 0.74 -35.81
C ALA A 59 -23.25 1.67 -36.99
N PHE A 60 -24.31 2.15 -37.64
CA PHE A 60 -24.20 3.05 -38.79
C PHE A 60 -23.43 4.35 -38.46
N PRO A 61 -22.61 4.89 -39.39
CA PRO A 61 -22.29 4.37 -40.73
C PRO A 61 -21.10 3.39 -40.80
N ASP A 62 -20.38 3.15 -39.71
CA ASP A 62 -19.05 2.53 -39.79
C ASP A 62 -18.60 1.87 -38.49
N GLY A 63 -19.47 1.08 -37.87
CA GLY A 63 -19.11 0.37 -36.64
C GLY A 63 -19.86 -0.91 -36.38
N VAL A 64 -19.42 -1.59 -35.34
CA VAL A 64 -20.03 -2.80 -34.80
C VAL A 64 -20.31 -2.55 -33.33
N ARG A 65 -21.53 -2.83 -32.89
CA ARG A 65 -21.97 -2.71 -31.50
C ARG A 65 -22.23 -4.10 -30.94
N ALA A 66 -21.50 -4.46 -29.90
CA ALA A 66 -21.71 -5.64 -29.10
C ALA A 66 -22.46 -5.27 -27.80
N THR A 67 -23.36 -6.14 -27.36
CA THR A 67 -24.10 -5.99 -26.09
C THR A 67 -23.95 -7.25 -25.24
N GLY A 68 -23.98 -7.07 -23.91
CA GLY A 68 -23.87 -8.18 -22.96
C GLY A 68 -22.56 -8.97 -23.14
N ILE A 69 -21.43 -8.27 -23.10
CA ILE A 69 -20.11 -8.84 -23.33
C ILE A 69 -19.58 -9.39 -22.03
N ARG A 70 -19.11 -10.64 -22.06
CA ARG A 70 -18.48 -11.33 -20.93
C ARG A 70 -17.20 -11.99 -21.43
N ILE A 71 -16.07 -11.59 -20.85
CA ILE A 71 -14.75 -12.10 -21.18
C ILE A 71 -14.16 -12.74 -19.93
N SER A 72 -13.76 -14.01 -20.06
CA SER A 72 -13.02 -14.73 -19.03
C SER A 72 -11.66 -15.20 -19.53
N PHE A 73 -10.71 -15.27 -18.60
CA PHE A 73 -9.37 -15.78 -18.82
C PHE A 73 -9.10 -16.86 -17.78
N ARG A 74 -8.72 -18.07 -18.24
CA ARG A 74 -8.53 -19.25 -17.36
C ARG A 74 -9.73 -19.50 -16.44
N GLU A 75 -10.94 -19.45 -17.01
CA GLU A 75 -12.23 -19.64 -16.33
C GLU A 75 -12.58 -18.59 -15.26
N LYS A 76 -11.79 -17.53 -15.15
CA LYS A 76 -12.06 -16.41 -14.25
C LYS A 76 -12.57 -15.20 -15.02
N PRO A 77 -13.57 -14.47 -14.48
CA PRO A 77 -14.05 -13.24 -15.12
C PRO A 77 -12.89 -12.26 -15.23
N PHE A 78 -12.78 -11.60 -16.38
CA PHE A 78 -11.75 -10.60 -16.67
C PHE A 78 -12.38 -9.27 -17.04
N LEU A 79 -13.41 -9.30 -17.90
CA LEU A 79 -14.11 -8.10 -18.32
C LEU A 79 -15.58 -8.41 -18.59
N ASP A 80 -16.47 -7.57 -18.05
CA ASP A 80 -17.88 -7.51 -18.43
C ASP A 80 -18.18 -6.14 -19.03
N ALA A 81 -19.09 -6.07 -20.00
CA ALA A 81 -19.60 -4.79 -20.48
C ALA A 81 -21.04 -4.88 -20.94
N THR A 82 -21.86 -3.91 -20.53
CA THR A 82 -23.24 -3.80 -21.03
C THR A 82 -23.25 -3.57 -22.54
N GLN A 83 -22.36 -2.70 -23.04
CA GLN A 83 -22.27 -2.37 -24.45
C GLN A 83 -20.85 -1.94 -24.84
N MET A 84 -20.39 -2.35 -26.02
CA MET A 84 -19.19 -1.82 -26.67
C MET A 84 -19.47 -1.53 -28.14
N THR A 85 -19.06 -0.37 -28.62
CA THR A 85 -19.16 0.06 -30.01
C THR A 85 -17.77 0.32 -30.56
N PHE A 86 -17.39 -0.44 -31.59
CA PHE A 86 -16.13 -0.32 -32.31
C PHE A 86 -16.40 0.37 -33.64
N ARG A 87 -15.87 1.58 -33.83
CA ARG A 87 -15.91 2.26 -35.12
C ARG A 87 -14.71 1.82 -35.93
N ILE A 88 -14.96 1.23 -37.09
CA ILE A 88 -13.93 0.63 -37.94
C ILE A 88 -13.93 1.27 -39.33
N ARG A 89 -12.78 1.26 -40.00
CA ARG A 89 -12.67 1.63 -41.42
C ARG A 89 -13.29 0.53 -42.29
N LEU A 90 -14.61 0.61 -42.49
CA LEU A 90 -15.39 -0.42 -43.19
C LEU A 90 -14.86 -0.71 -44.60
N THR A 91 -14.40 0.30 -45.33
CA THR A 91 -13.82 0.17 -46.68
C THR A 91 -12.54 -0.66 -46.71
N ASP A 92 -11.70 -0.53 -45.68
CA ASP A 92 -10.42 -1.24 -45.59
C ASP A 92 -10.66 -2.71 -45.21
N TYR A 93 -11.61 -2.94 -44.31
CA TYR A 93 -12.06 -4.29 -43.96
C TYR A 93 -12.70 -5.01 -45.16
N LEU A 94 -13.57 -4.35 -45.93
CA LEU A 94 -14.22 -4.95 -47.10
C LEU A 94 -13.22 -5.34 -48.21
N LYS A 95 -12.12 -4.58 -48.36
CA LYS A 95 -11.05 -4.88 -49.33
C LYS A 95 -10.14 -6.02 -48.88
N ASN A 96 -9.70 -5.98 -47.62
CA ASN A 96 -8.64 -6.86 -47.14
C ASN A 96 -9.13 -8.07 -46.33
N ARG A 97 -10.42 -8.09 -45.96
CA ARG A 97 -11.09 -9.13 -45.15
C ARG A 97 -10.33 -9.52 -43.87
N SER A 98 -9.56 -8.59 -43.30
CA SER A 98 -8.73 -8.82 -42.11
C SER A 98 -9.14 -7.91 -40.96
N LEU A 99 -9.42 -8.51 -39.80
CA LEU A 99 -9.62 -7.83 -38.51
C LEU A 99 -8.24 -7.51 -37.91
N SER A 100 -7.56 -6.49 -38.43
CA SER A 100 -6.32 -6.00 -37.81
C SER A 100 -6.60 -4.83 -36.87
N SER A 101 -5.79 -4.63 -35.83
CA SER A 101 -5.88 -3.46 -34.93
C SER A 101 -5.80 -2.10 -35.66
N ARG A 102 -5.36 -2.11 -36.93
CA ARG A 102 -5.14 -0.94 -37.79
C ARG A 102 -6.42 -0.38 -38.42
N ILE A 103 -7.57 -1.06 -38.29
CA ILE A 103 -8.87 -0.57 -38.81
C ILE A 103 -9.69 0.22 -37.78
N LEU A 104 -9.32 0.19 -36.49
CA LEU A 104 -10.07 0.82 -35.41
C LEU A 104 -9.91 2.35 -35.44
N LYS A 105 -11.02 3.09 -35.51
CA LYS A 105 -11.05 4.56 -35.40
C LYS A 105 -11.32 5.01 -33.97
N SER A 106 -12.36 4.46 -33.37
CA SER A 106 -12.72 4.73 -31.99
C SER A 106 -13.39 3.54 -31.34
N PHE A 107 -13.33 3.53 -30.02
CA PHE A 107 -13.94 2.55 -29.15
C PHE A 107 -14.76 3.28 -28.09
N GLU A 108 -16.03 2.93 -27.99
CA GLU A 108 -16.94 3.44 -26.98
C GLU A 108 -17.53 2.28 -26.18
N ALA A 109 -17.50 2.34 -24.86
CA ALA A 109 -18.08 1.32 -24.01
C ALA A 109 -18.94 1.90 -22.89
N ALA A 110 -19.91 1.12 -22.44
CA ALA A 110 -20.79 1.49 -21.34
C ALA A 110 -20.96 0.31 -20.37
N GLY A 111 -20.93 0.62 -19.07
CA GLY A 111 -21.11 -0.36 -17.99
C GLY A 111 -20.01 -1.43 -18.02
N VAL A 112 -18.75 -1.01 -18.14
CA VAL A 112 -17.60 -1.91 -18.18
C VAL A 112 -17.17 -2.25 -16.76
N ASN A 113 -17.00 -3.52 -16.43
CA ASN A 113 -16.37 -3.97 -15.20
C ASN A 113 -15.12 -4.76 -15.54
N VAL A 114 -13.96 -4.36 -14.99
CA VAL A 114 -12.70 -5.08 -15.14
C VAL A 114 -12.35 -5.78 -13.84
N HIS A 115 -12.01 -7.06 -13.93
CA HIS A 115 -11.65 -7.89 -12.77
C HIS A 115 -10.16 -8.22 -12.83
N LEU A 116 -9.40 -7.70 -11.86
CA LEU A 116 -7.96 -7.85 -11.74
C LEU A 116 -7.64 -8.74 -10.55
N GLU A 117 -7.01 -9.89 -10.77
CA GLU A 117 -6.61 -10.79 -9.70
C GLU A 117 -5.09 -10.93 -9.60
N ARG A 118 -4.59 -10.92 -8.37
CA ARG A 118 -3.19 -11.20 -8.05
C ARG A 118 -3.07 -12.50 -7.26
N SER A 119 -2.17 -13.38 -7.70
CA SER A 119 -1.92 -14.69 -7.09
C SER A 119 -1.20 -14.58 -5.74
N ALA A 120 -1.22 -15.66 -4.96
CA ALA A 120 -0.43 -15.79 -3.72
C ALA A 120 1.08 -15.65 -3.93
N ALA A 121 1.58 -16.01 -5.13
CA ALA A 121 2.97 -15.82 -5.53
C ALA A 121 3.30 -14.36 -5.89
N GLY A 122 2.31 -13.46 -5.92
CA GLY A 122 2.50 -12.04 -6.21
C GLY A 122 2.42 -11.69 -7.70
N GLU A 123 1.99 -12.62 -8.55
CA GLU A 123 1.84 -12.44 -9.99
C GLU A 123 0.42 -12.00 -10.36
N TRP A 124 0.28 -11.12 -11.36
CA TRP A 124 -1.03 -10.75 -11.89
C TRP A 124 -1.56 -11.81 -12.84
N ILE A 125 -2.82 -12.21 -12.65
CA ILE A 125 -3.53 -13.13 -13.54
C ILE A 125 -4.14 -12.29 -14.67
N LEU A 126 -3.31 -11.96 -15.65
CA LEU A 126 -3.70 -11.17 -16.82
C LEU A 126 -3.48 -11.98 -18.10
N PRO A 127 -4.30 -11.78 -19.14
CA PRO A 127 -3.95 -12.23 -20.47
C PRO A 127 -2.70 -11.46 -20.90
N LEU A 128 -1.55 -12.14 -20.99
CA LEU A 128 -0.36 -11.54 -21.60
C LEU A 128 -0.69 -11.25 -23.06
N PRO A 129 -0.40 -10.05 -23.60
CA PRO A 129 -0.43 -9.88 -25.04
C PRO A 129 0.58 -10.87 -25.61
N LEU A 130 0.12 -11.79 -26.48
CA LEU A 130 1.06 -12.53 -27.31
C LEU A 130 1.90 -11.48 -28.04
N SER A 131 3.21 -11.50 -27.82
CA SER A 131 4.11 -10.69 -28.63
C SER A 131 3.76 -10.98 -30.10
N PRO A 132 3.54 -9.95 -30.95
CA PRO A 132 3.34 -10.20 -32.37
C PRO A 132 4.50 -11.07 -32.84
N SER A 133 4.17 -12.12 -33.58
CA SER A 133 5.20 -13.06 -34.03
C SER A 133 6.19 -12.30 -34.91
N ARG A 134 7.47 -12.68 -34.92
CA ARG A 134 8.49 -12.06 -35.78
C ARG A 134 8.09 -12.05 -37.28
N LYS A 135 7.19 -12.96 -37.68
CA LYS A 135 6.58 -12.98 -39.02
C LYS A 135 5.61 -11.83 -39.29
N ASP A 136 4.98 -11.25 -38.27
CA ASP A 136 4.13 -10.06 -38.40
C ASP A 136 4.95 -8.76 -38.55
N GLU A 137 6.22 -8.75 -38.10
CA GLU A 137 7.18 -7.67 -38.36
C GLU A 137 7.75 -7.74 -39.79
N GLU A 138 8.07 -8.94 -40.29
CA GLU A 138 8.64 -9.12 -41.64
C GLU A 138 7.60 -9.05 -42.77
N ALA A 139 6.35 -9.47 -42.56
CA ALA A 139 5.31 -9.46 -43.60
C ALA A 139 4.63 -8.08 -43.81
N GLY A 140 5.13 -7.01 -43.18
CA GLY A 140 4.40 -5.75 -43.07
C GLY A 140 5.22 -4.46 -43.18
N ALA A 141 6.45 -4.51 -43.70
CA ALA A 141 7.22 -3.31 -44.07
C ALA A 141 6.72 -2.67 -45.40
N LYS A 142 5.39 -2.53 -45.54
CA LYS A 142 4.80 -1.49 -46.40
C LYS A 142 4.27 -0.42 -45.47
N THR A 143 5.02 0.67 -45.38
CA THR A 143 4.67 1.93 -44.72
C THR A 143 3.31 2.41 -45.22
N PHE A 144 2.26 2.14 -44.45
CA PHE A 144 0.96 2.81 -44.60
C PHE A 144 0.69 3.59 -43.31
N SER A 145 0.80 4.91 -43.39
CA SER A 145 0.56 5.82 -42.28
C SER A 145 -0.93 5.87 -41.95
N SER A 146 -1.35 5.30 -40.82
CA SER A 146 -2.63 5.66 -40.23
C SER A 146 -2.44 6.98 -39.47
N SER A 147 -2.74 8.10 -40.10
CA SER A 147 -2.58 9.46 -39.54
C SER A 147 -3.62 9.86 -38.49
N SER A 148 -4.56 8.98 -38.13
CA SER A 148 -5.69 9.32 -37.24
C SER A 148 -5.49 8.78 -35.83
N SER A 149 -5.65 9.64 -34.82
CA SER A 149 -5.64 9.23 -33.42
C SER A 149 -6.74 8.22 -33.10
N ILE A 150 -6.43 7.23 -32.26
CA ILE A 150 -7.39 6.27 -31.72
C ILE A 150 -8.01 6.87 -30.46
N LEU A 151 -9.35 6.92 -30.40
CA LEU A 151 -10.10 7.40 -29.24
C LEU A 151 -10.77 6.22 -28.52
N CYS A 152 -10.64 6.17 -27.21
CA CYS A 152 -11.31 5.26 -26.31
C CYS A 152 -12.16 6.08 -25.32
N SER A 153 -13.44 5.75 -25.18
CA SER A 153 -14.33 6.36 -24.20
C SER A 153 -15.15 5.29 -23.49
N VAL A 154 -15.12 5.28 -22.17
CA VAL A 154 -15.90 4.35 -21.34
C VAL A 154 -16.77 5.15 -20.39
N ARG A 155 -18.06 4.83 -20.34
CA ARG A 155 -19.03 5.40 -19.37
C ARG A 155 -19.40 4.33 -18.36
N GLY A 156 -19.21 4.62 -17.07
CA GLY A 156 -19.41 3.63 -16.00
C GLY A 156 -18.38 2.51 -16.10
N LEU A 157 -17.20 2.74 -15.52
CA LEU A 157 -16.11 1.79 -15.40
C LEU A 157 -16.01 1.30 -13.96
N GLY A 158 -16.37 0.05 -13.70
CA GLY A 158 -16.02 -0.68 -12.48
C GLY A 158 -14.64 -1.32 -12.60
N VAL A 159 -13.86 -1.27 -11.54
CA VAL A 159 -12.57 -1.94 -11.39
C VAL A 159 -12.57 -2.70 -10.08
N ASP A 160 -12.57 -4.02 -10.19
CA ASP A 160 -12.52 -4.95 -9.07
C ASP A 160 -11.08 -5.49 -8.98
N ILE A 161 -10.39 -5.23 -7.87
CA ILE A 161 -9.02 -5.73 -7.65
C ILE A 161 -9.05 -6.70 -6.49
N SER A 162 -8.59 -7.93 -6.71
CA SER A 162 -8.50 -9.00 -5.72
C SER A 162 -7.06 -9.44 -5.53
N THR A 163 -6.64 -9.56 -4.27
CA THR A 163 -5.32 -10.04 -3.85
C THR A 163 -5.47 -11.00 -2.67
N PRO A 164 -4.41 -11.77 -2.31
CA PRO A 164 -4.44 -12.61 -1.11
C PRO A 164 -4.64 -11.81 0.19
N ARG A 165 -4.42 -10.49 0.17
CA ARG A 165 -4.60 -9.60 1.32
C ARG A 165 -6.01 -9.01 1.44
N GLY A 166 -6.83 -9.14 0.40
CA GLY A 166 -8.17 -8.55 0.34
C GLY A 166 -8.56 -8.13 -1.07
N ALA A 167 -9.75 -7.56 -1.19
CA ALA A 167 -10.29 -7.06 -2.44
C ALA A 167 -10.84 -5.63 -2.28
N ILE A 168 -10.76 -4.83 -3.34
CA ILE A 168 -11.32 -3.48 -3.41
C ILE A 168 -12.12 -3.34 -4.71
N LYS A 169 -13.21 -2.57 -4.64
CA LYS A 169 -14.01 -2.20 -5.82
C LYS A 169 -13.99 -0.69 -6.00
N ARG A 170 -13.88 -0.25 -7.25
CA ARG A 170 -13.89 1.17 -7.62
C ARG A 170 -14.79 1.39 -8.81
N ASN A 171 -15.57 2.47 -8.76
CA ASN A 171 -16.45 2.87 -9.84
C ASN A 171 -16.06 4.25 -10.31
N TYR A 172 -15.85 4.37 -11.61
CA TYR A 172 -15.55 5.60 -12.30
C TYR A 172 -16.68 5.93 -13.25
N GLU A 173 -17.10 7.19 -13.27
CA GLU A 173 -18.15 7.67 -14.16
C GLU A 173 -17.66 7.64 -15.62
N ARG A 174 -16.38 7.95 -15.83
CA ARG A 174 -15.81 8.16 -17.15
C ARG A 174 -14.33 7.82 -17.23
N LEU A 175 -13.95 7.13 -18.30
CA LEU A 175 -12.56 7.00 -18.76
C LEU A 175 -12.50 7.46 -20.21
N GLU A 176 -11.56 8.36 -20.53
CA GLU A 176 -11.27 8.78 -21.90
C GLU A 176 -9.79 8.60 -22.17
N ALA A 177 -9.43 7.86 -23.21
CA ALA A 177 -8.06 7.71 -23.63
C ALA A 177 -7.90 8.05 -25.12
N ARG A 178 -6.81 8.71 -25.47
CA ARG A 178 -6.45 9.02 -26.85
C ARG A 178 -5.03 8.58 -27.10
N TYR A 179 -4.79 7.89 -28.21
CA TYR A 179 -3.45 7.56 -28.69
C TYR A 179 -3.23 8.13 -30.09
N ASP A 180 -2.16 8.89 -30.27
CA ASP A 180 -1.72 9.35 -31.58
C ASP A 180 -0.49 8.55 -32.02
N PRO A 181 -0.61 7.69 -33.05
CA PRO A 181 0.50 6.88 -33.54
C PRO A 181 1.60 7.70 -34.24
N VAL A 182 1.28 8.92 -34.75
CA VAL A 182 2.23 9.78 -35.45
C VAL A 182 3.17 10.44 -34.45
N SER A 183 2.61 11.13 -33.45
CA SER A 183 3.39 11.77 -32.38
C SER A 183 3.83 10.79 -31.30
N ARG A 184 3.35 9.53 -31.34
CA ARG A 184 3.55 8.50 -30.31
C ARG A 184 3.21 9.00 -28.91
N THR A 185 2.12 9.77 -28.82
CA THR A 185 1.60 10.30 -27.56
C THR A 185 0.33 9.57 -27.16
N ALA A 186 0.13 9.39 -25.85
CA ALA A 186 -1.12 8.89 -25.31
C ALA A 186 -1.59 9.79 -24.16
N ASN A 187 -2.88 10.04 -24.07
CA ASN A 187 -3.49 10.70 -22.91
C ASN A 187 -4.59 9.80 -22.36
N LEU A 188 -4.70 9.73 -21.05
CA LEU A 188 -5.74 9.02 -20.32
C LEU A 188 -6.32 9.96 -19.27
N ASN A 189 -7.64 10.08 -19.24
CA ASN A 189 -8.39 10.86 -18.26
C ASN A 189 -9.40 9.93 -17.60
N LEU A 190 -9.32 9.80 -16.29
CA LEU A 190 -10.22 9.00 -15.47
C LEU A 190 -10.92 9.92 -14.47
N GLN A 191 -12.24 9.76 -14.34
CA GLN A 191 -13.07 10.59 -13.47
C GLN A 191 -14.15 9.74 -12.78
N GLY A 192 -14.31 9.91 -11.48
CA GLY A 192 -15.42 9.35 -10.71
C GLY A 192 -15.53 9.98 -9.32
N GLY A 193 -16.71 10.49 -8.96
CA GLY A 193 -16.90 11.20 -7.70
C GLY A 193 -15.93 12.38 -7.56
N ALA A 194 -15.10 12.37 -6.51
CA ALA A 194 -14.06 13.37 -6.30
C ALA A 194 -12.73 13.04 -7.01
N GLU A 195 -12.53 11.79 -7.47
CA GLU A 195 -11.28 11.36 -8.07
C GLU A 195 -11.19 11.82 -9.53
N LYS A 196 -10.09 12.49 -9.84
CA LYS A 196 -9.69 12.84 -11.22
C LYS A 196 -8.22 12.51 -11.38
N LEU A 197 -7.91 11.77 -12.43
CA LEU A 197 -6.57 11.34 -12.79
C LEU A 197 -6.37 11.57 -14.28
N LYS A 198 -5.32 12.31 -14.64
CA LYS A 198 -4.85 12.47 -16.01
C LYS A 198 -3.46 11.89 -16.12
N ILE A 199 -3.21 11.13 -17.17
CA ILE A 199 -1.90 10.58 -17.49
C ILE A 199 -1.59 10.89 -18.94
N ALA A 200 -0.46 11.53 -19.18
CA ALA A 200 0.08 11.77 -20.52
C ALA A 200 1.36 10.95 -20.70
N PHE A 201 1.51 10.30 -21.84
CA PHE A 201 2.68 9.53 -22.22
C PHE A 201 3.24 10.08 -23.52
N ARG A 202 4.57 10.11 -23.62
CA ARG A 202 5.29 10.41 -24.87
C ARG A 202 6.38 9.35 -25.04
N MET A 203 6.33 8.65 -26.17
CA MET A 203 7.22 7.52 -26.47
C MET A 203 8.33 7.87 -27.47
N ASP A 204 8.49 9.14 -27.80
CA ASP A 204 9.51 9.65 -28.73
C ASP A 204 10.68 10.31 -27.97
N GLN A 205 11.92 10.05 -28.41
CA GLN A 205 13.18 10.57 -27.84
C GLN A 205 13.28 10.57 -26.29
N GLY A 206 13.15 9.38 -25.70
CA GLY A 206 13.21 9.14 -24.24
C GLY A 206 11.80 9.01 -23.67
N ARG A 207 11.46 7.81 -23.18
CA ARG A 207 10.11 7.53 -22.65
C ARG A 207 9.78 8.51 -21.54
N GLN A 208 8.68 9.24 -21.69
CA GLN A 208 8.19 10.22 -20.72
C GLN A 208 6.76 9.88 -20.33
N ALA A 209 6.44 10.08 -19.05
CA ALA A 209 5.08 10.08 -18.57
C ALA A 209 4.87 11.22 -17.57
N GLU A 210 3.72 11.87 -17.66
CA GLU A 210 3.24 12.89 -16.74
C GLU A 210 1.92 12.44 -16.16
N VAL A 211 1.75 12.63 -14.86
CA VAL A 211 0.55 12.28 -14.11
C VAL A 211 0.08 13.53 -13.39
N GLU A 212 -1.21 13.86 -13.51
CA GLU A 212 -1.89 14.89 -12.75
C GLU A 212 -3.07 14.26 -12.03
N ALA A 213 -3.17 14.48 -10.72
CA ALA A 213 -4.23 13.94 -9.87
C ALA A 213 -4.83 15.08 -9.04
N ASP A 214 -6.15 15.09 -8.86
CA ASP A 214 -6.81 16.09 -7.98
C ASP A 214 -7.03 15.52 -6.57
N ALA A 215 -7.52 14.29 -6.48
CA ALA A 215 -7.90 13.64 -5.23
C ALA A 215 -7.97 12.11 -5.39
N VAL A 216 -6.89 11.48 -5.84
CA VAL A 216 -6.86 10.02 -6.00
C VAL A 216 -6.75 9.38 -4.62
N SER A 217 -7.73 8.53 -4.25
CA SER A 217 -7.68 7.78 -3.00
C SER A 217 -6.50 6.83 -3.00
N LEU A 218 -5.77 6.79 -1.89
CA LEU A 218 -4.68 5.85 -1.72
C LEU A 218 -5.15 4.47 -1.24
N GLU A 219 -6.44 4.29 -0.92
CA GLU A 219 -7.01 3.03 -0.41
C GLU A 219 -6.57 1.78 -1.21
N PRO A 220 -6.49 1.81 -2.57
CA PRO A 220 -6.02 0.64 -3.33
C PRO A 220 -4.61 0.17 -2.95
N LEU A 221 -3.76 1.06 -2.40
CA LEU A 221 -2.42 0.70 -1.93
C LEU A 221 -2.46 -0.25 -0.72
N LEU A 222 -3.56 -0.31 0.03
CA LEU A 222 -3.74 -1.27 1.14
C LEU A 222 -3.56 -2.73 0.70
N LEU A 223 -3.88 -3.03 -0.57
CA LEU A 223 -3.71 -4.38 -1.12
C LEU A 223 -2.23 -4.76 -1.32
N PHE A 224 -1.32 -3.77 -1.34
CA PHE A 224 0.09 -3.95 -1.68
C PHE A 224 1.03 -3.63 -0.52
N THR A 225 0.64 -2.73 0.36
CA THR A 225 1.43 -2.36 1.54
C THR A 225 1.04 -3.20 2.75
N SER A 226 1.85 -3.15 3.81
CA SER A 226 1.44 -3.68 5.11
C SER A 226 0.26 -2.83 5.64
N PRO A 227 -0.71 -3.42 6.37
CA PRO A 227 -1.88 -2.72 6.95
C PRO A 227 -1.52 -1.70 8.06
N VAL A 228 -0.29 -1.19 8.09
CA VAL A 228 0.19 -0.21 9.08
C VAL A 228 -0.21 1.22 8.68
N LEU A 229 -0.53 1.46 7.41
CA LEU A 229 -0.89 2.77 6.85
C LEU A 229 -2.38 2.80 6.43
N PRO A 230 -3.21 3.79 6.85
CA PRO A 230 -4.63 3.91 6.60
C PRO A 230 -4.83 4.76 5.35
N PHE A 231 -4.50 4.15 4.23
CA PHE A 231 -4.67 4.81 2.96
C PHE A 231 -6.16 5.03 2.60
N ASP A 232 -7.11 4.48 3.37
CA ASP A 232 -8.57 4.64 3.20
C ASP A 232 -9.05 6.08 3.33
N ARG A 233 -8.38 6.90 4.14
CA ARG A 233 -8.75 8.31 4.36
C ARG A 233 -7.80 9.32 3.74
N LEU A 234 -6.81 8.84 2.99
CA LEU A 234 -5.77 9.66 2.40
C LEU A 234 -5.98 9.78 0.90
N PHE A 235 -5.91 11.02 0.44
CA PHE A 235 -6.02 11.39 -0.97
C PHE A 235 -4.73 12.06 -1.39
N LEU A 236 -4.33 11.79 -2.62
CA LEU A 236 -3.21 12.45 -3.26
C LEU A 236 -3.73 13.36 -4.38
N GLY A 237 -3.36 14.62 -4.30
CA GLY A 237 -3.50 15.59 -5.38
C GLY A 237 -2.13 16.14 -5.74
N GLY A 238 -1.83 16.34 -7.01
CA GLY A 238 -0.52 16.83 -7.44
C GLY A 238 -0.16 16.44 -8.86
N LYS A 239 1.10 16.70 -9.20
CA LYS A 239 1.71 16.39 -10.49
C LYS A 239 2.95 15.55 -10.27
N ALA A 240 3.15 14.56 -11.12
CA ALA A 240 4.38 13.80 -11.18
C ALA A 240 4.83 13.65 -12.63
N ALA A 241 6.12 13.68 -12.87
CA ALA A 241 6.71 13.41 -14.17
C ALA A 241 7.84 12.40 -14.03
N ILE A 242 7.98 11.53 -15.01
CA ILE A 242 9.08 10.58 -15.13
C ILE A 242 9.62 10.64 -16.56
N ARG A 243 10.94 10.62 -16.70
CA ARG A 243 11.63 10.68 -17.98
C ARG A 243 12.82 9.73 -17.98
N GLU A 244 12.92 8.91 -19.03
CA GLU A 244 14.14 8.15 -19.30
C GLU A 244 15.29 9.10 -19.70
N ILE A 245 16.40 9.02 -18.97
CA ILE A 245 17.60 9.87 -19.16
C ILE A 245 18.73 9.10 -19.84
N SER A 246 18.76 7.78 -19.70
CA SER A 246 19.65 6.85 -20.38
C SER A 246 19.01 5.45 -20.37
N PRO A 247 19.44 4.49 -21.21
CA PRO A 247 18.80 3.18 -21.29
C PRO A 247 18.65 2.53 -19.90
N GLY A 248 17.41 2.36 -19.45
CA GLY A 248 17.11 1.75 -18.14
C GLY A 248 17.35 2.64 -16.92
N ARG A 249 17.59 3.94 -17.07
CA ARG A 249 17.59 4.93 -15.96
C ARG A 249 16.61 6.05 -16.23
N PHE A 250 15.89 6.44 -15.20
CA PHE A 250 14.91 7.51 -15.25
C PHE A 250 15.18 8.59 -14.20
N ALA A 251 14.80 9.81 -14.52
CA ALA A 251 14.61 10.89 -13.56
C ALA A 251 13.12 11.07 -13.32
N PHE A 252 12.75 11.48 -12.11
CA PHE A 252 11.37 11.80 -11.78
C PHE A 252 11.27 13.07 -10.94
N THR A 253 10.12 13.72 -11.02
CA THR A 253 9.70 14.81 -10.14
C THR A 253 8.27 14.52 -9.68
N ALA A 254 7.94 14.93 -8.46
CA ALA A 254 6.57 14.90 -7.97
C ALA A 254 6.34 16.07 -7.01
N SER A 255 5.23 16.77 -7.17
CA SER A 255 4.82 17.89 -6.34
C SER A 255 3.33 17.75 -6.07
N GLY A 256 2.92 17.84 -4.81
CA GLY A 256 1.53 17.64 -4.48
C GLY A 256 1.18 17.83 -3.02
N LEU A 257 -0.08 17.53 -2.75
CA LEU A 257 -0.71 17.55 -1.45
C LEU A 257 -1.21 16.14 -1.13
N LEU A 258 -0.68 15.56 -0.06
CA LEU A 258 -1.33 14.48 0.65
C LEU A 258 -2.34 15.11 1.60
N PHE A 259 -3.61 14.77 1.46
CA PHE A 259 -4.63 15.28 2.37
C PHE A 259 -5.58 14.20 2.87
N GLY A 260 -5.98 14.34 4.12
CA GLY A 260 -6.98 13.50 4.75
C GLY A 260 -8.21 14.32 5.12
N ARG A 261 -9.41 13.80 4.82
CA ARG A 261 -10.67 14.45 5.21
C ARG A 261 -11.13 13.97 6.58
N GLY A 262 -11.11 14.88 7.55
CA GLY A 262 -11.65 14.70 8.89
C GLY A 262 -13.00 15.39 9.05
N LEU A 263 -13.75 15.03 10.10
CA LEU A 263 -15.02 15.70 10.44
C LEU A 263 -14.81 17.14 10.93
N ASP A 264 -13.63 17.43 11.46
CA ASP A 264 -13.25 18.65 12.17
C ASP A 264 -12.14 19.44 11.45
N GLY A 265 -11.68 18.97 10.29
CA GLY A 265 -10.62 19.61 9.53
C GLY A 265 -9.97 18.67 8.53
N ASN A 266 -9.15 19.23 7.64
CA ASN A 266 -8.36 18.45 6.69
C ASN A 266 -6.91 18.40 7.12
N LEU A 267 -6.34 17.20 7.21
CA LEU A 267 -4.88 17.04 7.27
C LEU A 267 -4.31 17.42 5.91
N LYS A 268 -3.26 18.23 5.86
CA LYS A 268 -2.62 18.70 4.62
C LYS A 268 -1.11 18.62 4.75
N VAL A 269 -0.48 17.78 3.94
CA VAL A 269 0.97 17.63 3.86
C VAL A 269 1.39 17.93 2.43
N HIS A 270 2.11 19.02 2.24
CA HIS A 270 2.74 19.33 0.96
C HIS A 270 4.01 18.51 0.80
N LEU A 271 4.23 17.99 -0.39
CA LEU A 271 5.36 17.15 -0.70
C LEU A 271 5.88 17.49 -2.09
N ASP A 272 7.12 17.93 -2.15
CA ASP A 272 7.88 18.17 -3.36
C ASP A 272 9.08 17.22 -3.35
N MET A 273 9.30 16.48 -4.42
CA MET A 273 10.41 15.55 -4.52
C MET A 273 10.89 15.41 -5.95
N GLU A 274 12.15 15.05 -6.08
CA GLU A 274 12.78 14.66 -7.33
C GLU A 274 13.82 13.58 -7.08
N GLY A 275 14.18 12.86 -8.13
CA GLY A 275 15.15 11.81 -7.96
C GLY A 275 15.49 11.05 -9.22
N LEU A 276 16.32 10.04 -9.04
CA LEU A 276 16.82 9.13 -10.07
C LEU A 276 16.49 7.69 -9.69
N GLY A 277 16.26 6.85 -10.70
CA GLY A 277 15.97 5.44 -10.49
C GLY A 277 16.25 4.59 -11.72
N ASN A 278 16.08 3.28 -11.52
CA ASN A 278 16.15 2.26 -12.56
C ASN A 278 15.07 1.18 -12.27
N PRO A 279 14.84 0.19 -13.15
CA PRO A 279 13.83 -0.85 -12.92
C PRO A 279 13.96 -1.64 -11.61
N ALA A 280 15.15 -1.68 -11.00
CA ALA A 280 15.38 -2.32 -9.71
C ALA A 280 15.02 -1.43 -8.51
N GLY A 281 14.87 -0.11 -8.69
CA GLY A 281 14.45 0.81 -7.63
C GLY A 281 14.96 2.24 -7.78
N LEU A 282 14.70 3.04 -6.74
CA LEU A 282 15.16 4.42 -6.62
C LEU A 282 16.65 4.44 -6.24
N GLU A 283 17.44 5.23 -6.96
CA GLU A 283 18.88 5.43 -6.73
C GLU A 283 19.14 6.61 -5.79
N GLU A 284 18.42 7.71 -6.03
CA GLU A 284 18.48 8.95 -5.26
C GLU A 284 17.09 9.60 -5.24
N VAL A 285 16.69 10.10 -4.09
CA VAL A 285 15.47 10.89 -3.90
C VAL A 285 15.83 12.06 -3.01
N ARG A 286 15.41 13.27 -3.38
CA ARG A 286 15.45 14.42 -2.49
C ARG A 286 14.14 15.16 -2.56
N GLY A 287 13.81 15.87 -1.50
CA GLY A 287 12.54 16.56 -1.45
C GLY A 287 12.35 17.41 -0.22
N LYS A 288 11.19 18.05 -0.18
CA LYS A 288 10.71 18.88 0.89
C LYS A 288 9.32 18.44 1.25
N MET A 289 9.07 18.30 2.55
CA MET A 289 7.77 18.05 3.12
C MET A 289 7.38 19.26 3.96
N ALA A 290 6.11 19.69 3.88
CA ALA A 290 5.58 20.73 4.73
C ALA A 290 4.23 20.34 5.35
N LEU A 291 4.09 20.54 6.66
CA LEU A 291 2.86 20.35 7.43
C LEU A 291 2.55 21.66 8.16
N ASP A 292 1.57 22.41 7.67
CA ASP A 292 1.12 23.69 8.24
C ASP A 292 2.26 24.68 8.56
N GLY A 293 3.17 24.86 7.59
CA GLY A 293 4.34 25.74 7.72
C GLY A 293 5.58 25.06 8.32
N GLU A 294 5.43 23.93 9.02
CA GLU A 294 6.56 23.12 9.48
C GLU A 294 7.19 22.40 8.31
N THR A 295 8.49 22.65 8.06
CA THR A 295 9.19 22.10 6.90
C THR A 295 10.30 21.15 7.29
N MET A 296 10.47 20.12 6.48
CA MET A 296 11.59 19.19 6.54
C MET A 296 12.07 18.95 5.11
N GLU A 297 13.36 19.16 4.88
CA GLU A 297 14.01 18.76 3.63
C GLU A 297 14.69 17.43 3.87
N PHE A 298 14.67 16.54 2.88
CA PHE A 298 15.24 15.21 3.00
C PHE A 298 15.96 14.80 1.71
N SER A 299 16.97 13.96 1.86
CA SER A 299 17.55 13.20 0.76
C SER A 299 17.83 11.77 1.19
N VAL A 300 17.66 10.85 0.25
CA VAL A 300 17.95 9.43 0.40
C VAL A 300 18.68 8.99 -0.85
N ALA A 301 19.90 8.48 -0.70
CA ALA A 301 20.72 8.01 -1.80
C ALA A 301 21.30 6.64 -1.51
N THR A 302 21.50 5.83 -2.55
CA THR A 302 22.18 4.53 -2.42
C THR A 302 23.58 4.62 -3.01
N ALA A 303 24.60 4.56 -2.16
CA ALA A 303 25.99 4.47 -2.58
C ALA A 303 26.31 3.03 -3.04
N LYS A 304 26.58 2.88 -4.34
CA LYS A 304 26.91 1.58 -4.96
C LYS A 304 28.36 1.19 -4.64
N GLY A 305 28.56 -0.06 -4.24
CA GLY A 305 29.86 -0.67 -3.94
C GLY A 305 29.70 -2.18 -3.69
N SER A 306 30.78 -2.87 -3.32
CA SER A 306 30.72 -4.31 -2.96
C SER A 306 29.78 -4.58 -1.77
N ARG A 307 29.53 -3.58 -0.93
CA ARG A 307 28.48 -3.53 0.09
C ARG A 307 27.72 -2.20 -0.05
N PRO A 308 26.48 -2.20 -0.57
CA PRO A 308 25.74 -0.96 -0.76
C PRO A 308 25.39 -0.30 0.57
N VAL A 309 25.39 1.03 0.61
CA VAL A 309 25.04 1.83 1.78
C VAL A 309 23.94 2.81 1.41
N ILE A 310 22.88 2.89 2.20
CA ILE A 310 21.85 3.93 2.08
C ILE A 310 22.28 5.12 2.94
N LEU A 311 22.36 6.29 2.32
CA LEU A 311 22.60 7.57 2.95
C LEU A 311 21.26 8.29 3.09
N VAL A 312 20.97 8.79 4.28
CA VAL A 312 19.75 9.54 4.60
C VAL A 312 20.17 10.84 5.25
N ASP A 313 19.79 11.97 4.64
CA ASP A 313 19.93 13.29 5.25
C ASP A 313 18.56 13.93 5.42
N ALA A 314 18.38 14.64 6.53
CA ALA A 314 17.17 15.42 6.79
C ALA A 314 17.53 16.75 7.46
N THR A 315 17.05 17.85 6.91
CA THR A 315 17.24 19.20 7.41
C THR A 315 15.94 19.71 8.00
N PHE A 316 16.02 20.20 9.23
CA PHE A 316 14.93 20.81 9.98
C PHE A 316 15.28 22.29 10.18
N PRO A 317 14.73 23.23 9.39
CA PRO A 317 15.08 24.64 9.51
C PRO A 317 14.62 25.26 10.84
N ASP A 318 13.39 24.98 11.26
CA ASP A 318 12.83 25.40 12.55
C ASP A 318 11.57 24.58 12.86
N PHE A 319 11.74 23.27 13.06
CA PHE A 319 10.61 22.35 13.18
C PHE A 319 10.07 22.31 14.62
N SER A 320 8.87 22.82 14.85
CA SER A 320 8.15 22.76 16.12
C SER A 320 7.22 21.55 16.17
N PHE A 321 7.38 20.71 17.19
CA PHE A 321 6.46 19.58 17.40
C PHE A 321 5.05 20.06 17.78
N GLU A 322 4.94 21.19 18.47
CA GLU A 322 3.64 21.75 18.87
C GLU A 322 2.81 22.14 17.66
N ARG A 323 3.41 22.91 16.73
CA ARG A 323 2.75 23.34 15.50
C ARG A 323 2.42 22.15 14.61
N ALA A 324 3.35 21.19 14.48
CA ALA A 324 3.11 19.96 13.73
C ALA A 324 1.94 19.13 14.29
N VAL A 325 1.77 19.05 15.62
CA VAL A 325 0.64 18.33 16.23
C VAL A 325 -0.67 19.09 16.07
N LEU A 326 -0.67 20.42 16.19
CA LEU A 326 -1.85 21.26 15.99
C LEU A 326 -2.39 21.16 14.56
N ALA A 327 -1.51 20.96 13.59
CA ALA A 327 -1.86 20.72 12.19
C ALA A 327 -2.61 19.40 11.94
N VAL A 328 -2.57 18.45 12.89
CA VAL A 328 -3.27 17.16 12.79
C VAL A 328 -4.66 17.29 13.43
N PRO A 329 -5.76 17.19 12.64
CA PRO A 329 -7.12 17.31 13.17
C PRO A 329 -7.43 16.21 14.21
N VAL A 330 -8.32 16.49 15.16
CA VAL A 330 -8.71 15.58 16.24
C VAL A 330 -9.35 14.30 15.70
N SER A 331 -10.06 14.36 14.57
CA SER A 331 -10.59 13.14 13.92
C SER A 331 -9.52 12.14 13.46
N PHE A 332 -8.26 12.59 13.29
CA PHE A 332 -7.11 11.72 13.03
C PHE A 332 -6.43 11.21 14.30
N ARG A 333 -6.84 11.69 15.48
CA ARG A 333 -6.32 11.33 16.81
C ARG A 333 -7.44 11.24 17.86
N PRO A 334 -8.47 10.41 17.65
CA PRO A 334 -9.68 10.39 18.48
C PRO A 334 -9.41 10.08 19.96
N ASN A 335 -8.37 9.31 20.29
CA ASN A 335 -8.01 8.98 21.68
C ASN A 335 -7.12 10.05 22.32
N LEU A 336 -6.61 11.02 21.54
CA LEU A 336 -5.69 12.07 21.96
C LEU A 336 -6.23 13.47 21.64
N SER A 337 -7.49 13.72 22.00
CA SER A 337 -8.19 14.96 21.65
C SER A 337 -7.56 16.23 22.23
N ASP A 338 -6.96 16.16 23.42
CA ASP A 338 -6.25 17.27 24.08
C ASP A 338 -4.73 17.01 24.14
N LEU A 339 -4.17 16.41 23.08
CA LEU A 339 -2.73 16.22 22.95
C LEU A 339 -2.01 17.58 23.00
N LYS A 340 -1.15 17.74 24.00
CA LYS A 340 -0.24 18.87 24.15
C LYS A 340 1.18 18.34 24.22
N VAL A 341 2.06 18.93 23.43
CA VAL A 341 3.47 18.56 23.36
C VAL A 341 4.31 19.83 23.43
N THR A 342 5.63 19.66 23.61
CA THR A 342 6.64 20.73 23.48
C THR A 342 7.90 20.16 22.84
N GLY A 343 8.73 21.06 22.33
CA GLY A 343 10.06 20.75 21.78
C GLY A 343 10.20 21.20 20.32
N TYR A 344 11.43 21.15 19.83
CA TYR A 344 11.74 21.55 18.46
C TYR A 344 13.00 20.87 17.92
N LEU A 345 13.15 20.85 16.60
CA LEU A 345 14.37 20.45 15.89
C LEU A 345 14.82 21.56 14.95
N ARG A 346 16.07 22.00 15.11
CA ARG A 346 16.75 22.94 14.23
C ARG A 346 18.13 22.43 13.87
N GLY A 347 18.29 21.79 12.74
CA GLY A 347 19.57 21.21 12.36
C GLY A 347 19.49 20.15 11.27
N ASN A 348 20.58 19.42 11.13
CA ASN A 348 20.74 18.37 10.13
C ASN A 348 20.89 17.02 10.83
N PHE A 349 20.10 16.06 10.39
CA PHE A 349 20.26 14.65 10.68
C PHE A 349 20.91 13.97 9.48
N SER A 350 21.91 13.13 9.73
CA SER A 350 22.56 12.31 8.71
C SER A 350 22.67 10.88 9.21
N ALA A 351 22.39 9.90 8.37
CA ALA A 351 22.54 8.48 8.66
C ALA A 351 23.13 7.71 7.47
N SER A 352 23.94 6.70 7.78
CA SER A 352 24.48 5.72 6.85
C SER A 352 24.07 4.32 7.29
N ILE A 353 23.53 3.54 6.36
CA ILE A 353 22.88 2.26 6.64
C ILE A 353 23.46 1.20 5.71
N ALA A 354 24.23 0.26 6.25
CA ALA A 354 24.69 -0.88 5.48
C ALA A 354 23.51 -1.77 5.07
N THR A 355 23.43 -2.10 3.78
CA THR A 355 22.36 -2.94 3.21
C THR A 355 22.67 -4.44 3.25
N ALA A 356 23.70 -4.86 4.01
CA ALA A 356 24.08 -6.25 4.17
C ALA A 356 24.68 -6.51 5.58
N PRO A 357 24.45 -7.70 6.18
CA PRO A 357 25.09 -8.08 7.43
C PRO A 357 26.63 -8.13 7.34
N PRO A 358 27.38 -7.83 8.42
CA PRO A 358 26.87 -7.25 9.67
C PRO A 358 26.38 -5.82 9.43
N TYR A 359 25.16 -5.53 9.88
CA TYR A 359 24.55 -4.22 9.72
C TYR A 359 25.38 -3.19 10.49
N ARG A 360 26.03 -2.30 9.77
CA ARG A 360 26.70 -1.13 10.32
C ARG A 360 25.84 0.08 10.04
N THR A 361 25.44 0.74 11.10
CA THR A 361 24.64 1.97 11.05
C THR A 361 25.36 3.04 11.83
N ALA A 362 25.56 4.21 11.22
CA ALA A 362 26.04 5.40 11.92
C ALA A 362 25.08 6.54 11.62
N TYR A 363 24.71 7.29 12.65
CA TYR A 363 23.87 8.47 12.52
C TYR A 363 24.38 9.60 13.40
N ARG A 364 24.06 10.83 13.02
CA ARG A 364 24.39 12.05 13.76
C ARG A 364 23.30 13.08 13.57
N PHE A 365 23.05 13.85 14.61
CA PHE A 365 22.32 15.11 14.52
C PHE A 365 23.28 16.26 14.83
N SER A 366 23.25 17.32 14.05
CA SER A 366 24.01 18.54 14.27
C SER A 366 23.06 19.74 14.23
N GLY A 367 22.98 20.48 15.32
CA GLY A 367 22.13 21.66 15.45
C GLY A 367 21.59 21.82 16.86
N GLU A 368 20.55 22.63 16.99
CA GLU A 368 19.80 22.87 18.21
C GLU A 368 18.56 21.99 18.25
N SER A 369 18.24 21.45 19.42
CA SER A 369 17.01 20.69 19.61
C SER A 369 16.54 20.79 21.04
N ASP A 370 15.25 21.00 21.25
CA ASP A 370 14.57 20.62 22.50
C ASP A 370 13.81 19.31 22.26
N ARG A 371 13.95 18.39 23.20
CA ARG A 371 13.37 17.06 23.07
C ARG A 371 11.85 17.16 23.00
N LEU A 372 11.24 16.37 22.11
CA LEU A 372 9.80 16.14 22.14
C LEU A 372 9.37 15.60 23.52
N ARG A 373 8.52 16.35 24.20
CA ARG A 373 7.88 15.99 25.45
C ARG A 373 6.38 16.06 25.31
N VAL A 374 5.67 15.07 25.85
CA VAL A 374 4.22 15.12 26.00
C VAL A 374 3.89 15.82 27.31
N LEU A 375 2.99 16.80 27.24
CA LEU A 375 2.47 17.56 28.38
C LEU A 375 1.07 17.07 28.79
N ALA A 376 0.25 16.68 27.81
CA ALA A 376 -1.05 16.07 28.03
C ALA A 376 -1.41 15.15 26.86
N LEU A 377 -2.07 14.03 27.14
CA LEU A 377 -2.64 13.13 26.11
C LEU A 377 -4.15 13.36 25.93
N GLY A 378 -4.83 13.83 26.97
CA GLY A 378 -6.28 14.00 27.02
C GLY A 378 -6.93 13.18 28.14
N PRO A 379 -8.25 13.35 28.37
CA PRO A 379 -8.92 12.81 29.56
C PRO A 379 -9.01 11.28 29.59
N GLY A 380 -8.96 10.62 28.42
CA GLY A 380 -9.08 9.17 28.30
C GLY A 380 -7.81 8.39 28.63
N ILE A 381 -6.65 9.05 28.70
CA ILE A 381 -5.36 8.38 28.93
C ILE A 381 -4.59 9.09 30.04
N ARG A 382 -4.45 8.41 31.18
CA ARG A 382 -3.69 8.90 32.34
C ARG A 382 -2.55 7.94 32.65
N ILE A 383 -1.32 8.33 32.28
CA ILE A 383 -0.13 7.50 32.48
C ILE A 383 0.18 7.35 33.98
N SER A 384 -0.09 8.37 34.79
CA SER A 384 0.11 8.31 36.24
C SER A 384 -0.66 7.18 36.93
N MET A 385 -1.77 6.70 36.36
CA MET A 385 -2.55 5.59 36.92
C MET A 385 -1.81 4.25 36.86
N VAL A 386 -0.89 4.07 35.91
CA VAL A 386 -0.17 2.80 35.76
C VAL A 386 1.14 2.76 36.55
N LYS A 387 1.48 3.86 37.26
CA LYS A 387 2.62 3.89 38.20
C LYS A 387 2.45 2.93 39.36
N GLY A 388 1.23 2.85 39.91
CA GLY A 388 0.86 1.92 40.98
C GLY A 388 -0.06 0.80 40.48
N PRO A 389 -0.68 0.03 41.40
CA PRO A 389 -1.67 -0.99 41.05
C PRO A 389 -2.87 -0.42 40.29
N PHE A 390 -3.33 -1.12 39.25
CA PHE A 390 -4.46 -0.66 38.44
C PHE A 390 -5.26 -1.82 37.81
N ARG A 391 -6.49 -1.51 37.37
CA ARG A 391 -7.30 -2.43 36.55
C ARG A 391 -7.01 -2.20 35.08
N HIS A 392 -6.59 -3.25 34.39
CA HIS A 392 -6.47 -3.27 32.94
C HIS A 392 -7.64 -4.04 32.33
N SER A 393 -8.46 -3.39 31.50
CA SER A 393 -9.56 -4.03 30.79
C SER A 393 -9.35 -3.98 29.29
N PHE A 394 -9.48 -5.11 28.61
CA PHE A 394 -9.31 -5.21 27.16
C PHE A 394 -10.30 -6.21 26.57
N ARG A 395 -10.53 -6.12 25.26
CA ARG A 395 -11.46 -6.99 24.54
C ARG A 395 -10.68 -8.10 23.81
N THR A 396 -11.06 -9.35 24.05
CA THR A 396 -10.52 -10.53 23.35
C THR A 396 -11.10 -10.63 21.94
N GLU A 397 -10.53 -11.51 21.11
CA GLU A 397 -11.00 -11.69 19.72
C GLU A 397 -12.40 -12.29 19.64
N GLN A 398 -12.78 -13.08 20.64
CA GLN A 398 -14.14 -13.61 20.79
C GLN A 398 -15.14 -12.52 21.22
N GLY A 399 -14.69 -11.27 21.36
CA GLY A 399 -15.50 -10.14 21.76
C GLY A 399 -15.74 -10.03 23.27
N LYS A 400 -15.15 -10.91 24.08
CA LYS A 400 -15.28 -10.90 25.53
C LYS A 400 -14.37 -9.84 26.14
N THR A 401 -14.89 -9.05 27.07
CA THR A 401 -14.05 -8.16 27.88
C THR A 401 -13.39 -8.95 29.00
N VAL A 402 -12.08 -8.84 29.14
CA VAL A 402 -11.28 -9.40 30.22
C VAL A 402 -10.71 -8.24 31.03
N THR A 403 -10.76 -8.36 32.36
CA THR A 403 -10.18 -7.39 33.28
C THR A 403 -9.17 -8.09 34.17
N ILE A 404 -7.95 -7.54 34.22
CA ILE A 404 -6.84 -8.04 35.03
C ILE A 404 -6.48 -6.96 36.04
N TRP A 405 -6.26 -7.35 37.31
CA TRP A 405 -5.63 -6.48 38.30
C TRP A 405 -4.11 -6.56 38.13
N VAL A 406 -3.47 -5.44 37.82
CA VAL A 406 -2.03 -5.34 37.62
C VAL A 406 -1.42 -4.76 38.88
N GLY A 407 -1.09 -5.63 39.83
CA GLY A 407 -0.48 -5.28 41.10
C GLY A 407 -0.46 -6.45 42.08
N PRO A 408 0.15 -6.27 43.27
CA PRO A 408 0.46 -7.36 44.19
C PRO A 408 -0.73 -8.18 44.70
N ASP A 409 -1.95 -7.61 44.73
CA ASP A 409 -3.14 -8.35 45.17
C ASP A 409 -3.61 -9.41 44.18
N ASN A 410 -3.05 -9.40 42.96
CA ASN A 410 -3.29 -10.45 41.99
C ASN A 410 -2.23 -11.54 42.17
N PRO A 411 -2.57 -12.78 42.55
CA PRO A 411 -1.60 -13.87 42.72
C PRO A 411 -0.89 -14.25 41.42
N ASP A 412 -1.40 -13.80 40.28
CA ASP A 412 -0.81 -14.02 38.95
C ASP A 412 0.12 -12.90 38.51
N PHE A 413 0.18 -11.81 39.27
CA PHE A 413 1.07 -10.69 39.00
C PHE A 413 2.48 -11.01 39.49
N VAL A 414 3.45 -10.79 38.60
CA VAL A 414 4.87 -11.02 38.86
C VAL A 414 5.55 -9.66 39.02
N PRO A 415 5.94 -9.25 40.25
CA PRO A 415 6.69 -8.02 40.43
C PRO A 415 8.05 -8.13 39.75
N TYR A 416 8.62 -6.98 39.35
CA TYR A 416 9.88 -6.93 38.58
C TYR A 416 11.00 -7.73 39.25
N GLU A 417 11.09 -7.66 40.58
CA GLU A 417 12.09 -8.33 41.41
C GLU A 417 12.00 -9.87 41.35
N GLU A 418 10.83 -10.42 41.02
CA GLU A 418 10.60 -11.86 40.88
C GLU A 418 10.71 -12.34 39.43
N ILE A 419 10.88 -11.43 38.47
CA ILE A 419 11.11 -11.78 37.06
C ILE A 419 12.55 -12.31 36.93
N PRO A 420 12.76 -13.54 36.44
CA PRO A 420 14.11 -14.06 36.24
C PRO A 420 14.94 -13.13 35.36
N PRO A 421 16.23 -12.89 35.71
CA PRO A 421 17.14 -12.16 34.83
C PRO A 421 17.21 -12.76 33.42
N ALA A 422 17.09 -14.09 33.32
CA ALA A 422 16.99 -14.83 32.07
C ALA A 422 15.78 -14.39 31.22
N MET A 423 14.61 -14.21 31.83
CA MET A 423 13.40 -13.74 31.15
C MET A 423 13.58 -12.33 30.59
N ILE A 424 14.21 -11.43 31.35
CA ILE A 424 14.52 -10.06 30.90
C ILE A 424 15.45 -10.11 29.69
N LYS A 425 16.55 -10.87 29.77
CA LYS A 425 17.49 -11.06 28.66
C LYS A 425 16.80 -11.68 27.43
N ALA A 426 15.95 -12.68 27.63
CA ALA A 426 15.23 -13.37 26.56
C ALA A 426 14.31 -12.41 25.79
N VAL A 427 13.47 -11.64 26.49
CA VAL A 427 12.57 -10.66 25.86
C VAL A 427 13.36 -9.57 25.15
N MET A 428 14.44 -9.07 25.75
CA MET A 428 15.32 -8.12 25.06
C MET A 428 15.95 -8.72 23.81
N SER A 429 16.39 -9.97 23.84
CA SER A 429 17.01 -10.64 22.68
C SER A 429 16.04 -10.91 21.54
N ALA A 430 14.78 -11.21 21.85
CA ALA A 430 13.74 -11.53 20.89
C ALA A 430 13.04 -10.27 20.32
N GLU A 431 12.67 -9.33 21.20
CA GLU A 431 11.78 -8.20 20.85
C GLU A 431 12.54 -6.88 20.76
N ASP A 432 13.37 -6.55 21.75
CA ASP A 432 13.94 -5.21 21.87
C ASP A 432 15.34 -5.19 22.50
N GLY A 433 16.36 -5.41 21.66
CA GLY A 433 17.74 -5.60 22.10
C GLY A 433 18.35 -4.40 22.83
N GLY A 434 17.81 -3.21 22.61
CA GLY A 434 18.29 -1.94 23.15
C GLY A 434 17.38 -1.34 24.22
N PHE A 435 16.39 -2.09 24.74
CA PHE A 435 15.30 -1.59 25.58
C PHE A 435 15.73 -0.58 26.66
N PHE A 436 16.75 -0.91 27.46
CA PHE A 436 17.24 -0.05 28.54
C PHE A 436 18.07 1.16 28.07
N ARG A 437 18.49 1.20 26.80
CA ARG A 437 19.35 2.26 26.24
C ARG A 437 18.58 3.35 25.52
N HIS A 438 17.42 3.04 24.96
CA HIS A 438 16.59 4.04 24.27
C HIS A 438 15.39 4.48 25.11
N ARG A 439 14.76 5.59 24.74
CA ARG A 439 13.56 6.14 25.38
C ARG A 439 12.35 5.91 24.48
N GLY A 440 11.90 4.65 24.42
CA GLY A 440 10.72 4.24 23.66
C GLY A 440 10.93 3.89 22.19
N PHE A 441 11.92 4.48 21.50
CA PHE A 441 12.16 4.21 20.08
C PHE A 441 13.60 3.80 19.81
N SER A 442 13.79 2.73 19.04
CA SER A 442 15.11 2.27 18.62
C SER A 442 15.37 2.67 17.18
N ILE A 443 16.17 3.74 17.00
CA ILE A 443 16.61 4.20 15.67
C ILE A 443 17.31 3.06 14.92
N GLN A 444 18.14 2.29 15.62
CA GLN A 444 18.84 1.14 15.05
C GLN A 444 17.86 0.07 14.53
N GLN A 445 16.86 -0.34 15.32
CA GLN A 445 15.89 -1.34 14.87
C GLN A 445 15.03 -0.83 13.71
N PHE A 446 14.63 0.45 13.73
CA PHE A 446 13.92 1.07 12.62
C PHE A 446 14.72 1.01 11.32
N ILE A 447 16.01 1.36 11.40
CA ILE A 447 16.92 1.32 10.27
C ILE A 447 17.13 -0.11 9.75
N GLU A 448 17.43 -1.07 10.64
CA GLU A 448 17.65 -2.48 10.25
C GLU A 448 16.40 -3.09 9.63
N ALA A 449 15.23 -2.88 10.23
CA ALA A 449 13.97 -3.35 9.70
C ALA A 449 13.65 -2.72 8.34
N SER A 450 13.94 -1.43 8.18
CA SER A 450 13.77 -0.74 6.89
C SER A 450 14.68 -1.32 5.82
N ALA A 451 15.97 -1.55 6.13
CA ALA A 451 16.92 -2.17 5.20
C ALA A 451 16.49 -3.60 4.80
N ASP A 452 16.04 -4.42 5.76
CA ASP A 452 15.52 -5.77 5.50
C ASP A 452 14.27 -5.75 4.63
N ASN A 453 13.35 -4.82 4.90
CA ASN A 453 12.10 -4.67 4.15
C ASN A 453 12.35 -4.19 2.72
N ILE A 454 13.29 -3.25 2.52
CA ILE A 454 13.72 -2.78 1.19
C ILE A 454 14.33 -3.94 0.42
N ARG A 455 15.27 -4.69 1.02
CA ARG A 455 15.91 -5.84 0.36
C ARG A 455 14.90 -6.92 -0.01
N ALA A 456 13.94 -7.18 0.85
CA ALA A 456 12.92 -8.20 0.62
C ALA A 456 11.79 -7.74 -0.33
N GLY A 457 11.73 -6.46 -0.69
CA GLY A 457 10.62 -5.86 -1.45
C GLY A 457 9.25 -5.96 -0.76
N ARG A 458 9.24 -6.32 0.54
CA ARG A 458 8.04 -6.52 1.36
C ARG A 458 8.40 -6.36 2.82
N VAL A 459 7.40 -6.08 3.67
CA VAL A 459 7.61 -6.04 5.12
C VAL A 459 7.87 -7.45 5.64
N VAL A 460 9.11 -7.73 6.02
CA VAL A 460 9.59 -8.97 6.64
C VAL A 460 9.93 -8.79 8.12
N ARG A 461 10.28 -7.56 8.55
CA ARG A 461 10.68 -7.24 9.92
C ARG A 461 10.00 -5.97 10.41
N GLY A 462 9.55 -5.99 11.67
CA GLY A 462 9.01 -4.83 12.37
C GLY A 462 10.08 -4.07 13.17
N ALA A 463 9.76 -2.85 13.59
CA ALA A 463 10.64 -1.97 14.37
C ALA A 463 10.00 -1.48 15.69
N SER A 464 8.93 -2.15 16.15
CA SER A 464 8.24 -1.77 17.39
C SER A 464 9.03 -2.26 18.60
N THR A 465 9.31 -1.33 19.52
CA THR A 465 9.97 -1.59 20.80
C THR A 465 8.99 -2.13 21.84
N ILE A 466 9.50 -2.60 22.98
CA ILE A 466 8.64 -3.06 24.10
C ILE A 466 7.69 -1.95 24.55
N THR A 467 8.15 -0.71 24.67
CA THR A 467 7.29 0.39 25.14
C THR A 467 6.20 0.76 24.13
N MET A 468 6.49 0.69 22.82
CA MET A 468 5.47 0.86 21.78
C MET A 468 4.42 -0.24 21.84
N GLN A 469 4.86 -1.49 22.07
CA GLN A 469 3.94 -2.60 22.24
C GLN A 469 3.10 -2.45 23.52
N LEU A 470 3.68 -1.95 24.61
CA LEU A 470 2.96 -1.62 25.83
C LEU A 470 1.90 -0.55 25.62
N ALA A 471 2.26 0.57 24.97
CA ALA A 471 1.32 1.65 24.63
C ALA A 471 0.12 1.13 23.85
N LYS A 472 0.38 0.29 22.83
CA LYS A 472 -0.64 -0.38 22.03
C LYS A 472 -1.54 -1.29 22.88
N ASN A 473 -0.96 -2.11 23.75
CA ASN A 473 -1.72 -3.09 24.53
C ASN A 473 -2.55 -2.44 25.66
N LEU A 474 -2.06 -1.34 26.27
CA LEU A 474 -2.75 -0.67 27.37
C LEU A 474 -3.95 0.17 26.93
N TYR A 475 -3.78 0.96 25.85
CA TYR A 475 -4.69 2.09 25.58
C TYR A 475 -5.35 2.07 24.21
N LEU A 476 -4.85 1.28 23.26
CA LEU A 476 -5.28 1.39 21.87
C LEU A 476 -6.03 0.13 21.39
N PRO A 477 -7.04 0.30 20.51
CA PRO A 477 -7.77 -0.82 19.95
C PRO A 477 -6.86 -1.67 19.03
N ARG A 478 -7.24 -2.94 18.81
CA ARG A 478 -6.48 -3.87 17.95
C ARG A 478 -6.48 -3.47 16.46
N GLU A 479 -7.42 -2.62 16.03
CA GLU A 479 -7.54 -2.11 14.65
C GLU A 479 -6.27 -1.40 14.17
N ARG A 480 -5.78 -1.72 12.97
CA ARG A 480 -4.53 -1.16 12.45
C ARG A 480 -4.82 0.08 11.60
N THR A 481 -4.64 1.27 12.17
CA THR A 481 -4.75 2.57 11.47
C THR A 481 -3.52 3.46 11.77
N LEU A 482 -3.19 4.44 10.90
CA LEU A 482 -2.12 5.46 11.17
C LEU A 482 -2.55 6.37 12.29
N SER A 483 -3.84 6.70 12.40
CA SER A 483 -4.36 7.38 13.58
C SER A 483 -3.91 6.66 14.84
N ARG A 484 -4.10 5.33 14.90
CA ARG A 484 -3.59 4.54 16.02
C ARG A 484 -2.07 4.57 16.13
N LYS A 485 -1.30 4.49 15.04
CA LYS A 485 0.18 4.54 15.12
C LYS A 485 0.72 5.90 15.55
N PHE A 486 0.06 6.98 15.16
CA PHE A 486 0.32 8.32 15.63
C PHE A 486 0.01 8.42 17.13
N GLU A 487 -1.11 7.88 17.58
CA GLU A 487 -1.44 7.84 19.01
C GLU A 487 -0.43 7.00 19.81
N GLU A 488 -0.03 5.84 19.28
CA GLU A 488 0.99 4.96 19.86
C GLU A 488 2.31 5.71 20.07
N LEU A 489 2.73 6.55 19.12
CA LEU A 489 3.92 7.38 19.23
C LEU A 489 3.89 8.27 20.48
N PHE A 490 2.84 9.07 20.66
CA PHE A 490 2.77 10.00 21.79
C PHE A 490 2.54 9.30 23.13
N ILE A 491 1.74 8.23 23.16
CA ILE A 491 1.56 7.42 24.38
C ILE A 491 2.88 6.78 24.80
N THR A 492 3.68 6.29 23.84
CA THR A 492 5.01 5.72 24.11
C THR A 492 5.94 6.77 24.72
N ILE A 493 5.95 7.99 24.19
CA ILE A 493 6.77 9.09 24.74
C ILE A 493 6.33 9.40 26.18
N ALA A 494 5.02 9.52 26.42
CA ALA A 494 4.49 9.79 27.74
C ALA A 494 4.80 8.68 28.76
N LEU A 495 4.72 7.40 28.35
CA LEU A 495 5.13 6.26 29.18
C LEU A 495 6.61 6.35 29.57
N GLU A 496 7.50 6.67 28.63
CA GLU A 496 8.94 6.82 28.88
C GLU A 496 9.30 8.06 29.70
N GLN A 497 8.45 9.09 29.72
CA GLN A 497 8.63 10.27 30.56
C GLN A 497 8.22 10.01 32.01
N GLU A 498 7.21 9.18 32.24
CA GLU A 498 6.58 9.01 33.55
C GLU A 498 6.96 7.71 34.27
N LEU A 499 7.38 6.66 33.57
CA LEU A 499 7.66 5.35 34.14
C LEU A 499 9.15 4.98 34.02
N SER A 500 9.66 4.26 35.01
CA SER A 500 10.97 3.62 34.93
C SER A 500 10.97 2.47 33.92
N LYS A 501 12.15 2.08 33.42
CA LYS A 501 12.25 0.96 32.47
C LYS A 501 11.82 -0.36 33.10
N ARG A 502 12.10 -0.51 34.39
CA ARG A 502 11.64 -1.66 35.19
C ARG A 502 10.12 -1.74 35.24
N ARG A 503 9.45 -0.63 35.56
CA ARG A 503 7.98 -0.61 35.62
C ARG A 503 7.34 -0.84 34.24
N ILE A 504 7.92 -0.29 33.17
CA ILE A 504 7.46 -0.56 31.80
C ILE A 504 7.54 -2.06 31.50
N LEU A 505 8.67 -2.70 31.79
CA LEU A 505 8.85 -4.12 31.52
C LEU A 505 7.95 -5.00 32.39
N GLU A 506 7.80 -4.65 33.67
CA GLU A 506 6.93 -5.33 34.62
C GLU A 506 5.47 -5.31 34.15
N ILE A 507 4.92 -4.14 33.81
CA ILE A 507 3.56 -4.06 33.29
C ILE A 507 3.45 -4.87 32.00
N TYR A 508 4.40 -4.70 31.08
CA TYR A 508 4.41 -5.39 29.80
C TYR A 508 4.29 -6.90 29.97
N LEU A 509 5.17 -7.52 30.75
CA LEU A 509 5.18 -8.97 30.94
C LEU A 509 3.93 -9.48 31.66
N ASN A 510 3.26 -8.65 32.46
CA ASN A 510 2.04 -9.00 33.18
C ASN A 510 0.74 -8.81 32.39
N ILE A 511 0.73 -8.06 31.28
CA ILE A 511 -0.50 -7.82 30.51
C ILE A 511 -0.50 -8.45 29.11
N ILE A 512 0.66 -8.76 28.54
CA ILE A 512 0.71 -9.30 27.18
C ILE A 512 0.09 -10.70 27.11
N GLU A 513 -0.40 -11.02 25.92
CA GLU A 513 -0.93 -12.33 25.58
C GLU A 513 0.23 -13.27 25.25
N TRP A 514 0.33 -14.39 25.96
CA TRP A 514 1.34 -15.45 25.77
C TRP A 514 0.78 -16.70 25.10
N GLY A 515 -0.53 -16.73 24.86
CA GLY A 515 -1.28 -17.89 24.38
C GLY A 515 -2.76 -17.54 24.23
N ASP A 516 -3.54 -18.41 23.60
CA ASP A 516 -4.99 -18.23 23.48
C ASP A 516 -5.64 -18.14 24.88
N GLY A 517 -6.03 -16.93 25.29
CA GLY A 517 -6.60 -16.68 26.62
C GLY A 517 -5.58 -16.61 27.77
N ILE A 518 -4.27 -16.67 27.50
CA ILE A 518 -3.22 -16.65 28.52
C ILE A 518 -2.59 -15.26 28.55
N TYR A 519 -2.84 -14.51 29.62
CA TYR A 519 -2.36 -13.13 29.78
C TYR A 519 -1.49 -13.02 31.02
N GLY A 520 -0.30 -12.44 30.88
CA GLY A 520 0.67 -12.29 31.95
C GLY A 520 1.65 -13.46 32.10
N LEU A 521 2.85 -13.15 32.60
CA LEU A 521 3.96 -14.08 32.75
C LEU A 521 3.66 -15.20 33.76
N GLY A 522 2.99 -14.88 34.88
CA GLY A 522 2.59 -15.87 35.90
C GLY A 522 1.73 -16.99 35.31
N PRO A 523 0.59 -16.67 34.68
CA PRO A 523 -0.25 -17.66 34.00
C PRO A 523 0.49 -18.42 32.89
N ALA A 524 1.37 -17.75 32.14
CA ALA A 524 2.16 -18.38 31.09
C ALA A 524 3.14 -19.43 31.64
N ALA A 525 3.90 -19.10 32.69
CA ALA A 525 4.84 -20.01 33.34
C ALA A 525 4.14 -21.27 33.86
N ARG A 526 2.96 -21.10 34.48
CA ARG A 526 2.16 -22.23 34.97
C ARG A 526 1.57 -23.07 33.86
N TYR A 527 1.06 -22.44 32.80
CA TYR A 527 0.46 -23.17 31.69
C TYR A 527 1.49 -23.98 30.90
N TYR A 528 2.62 -23.36 30.54
CA TYR A 528 3.62 -24.01 29.68
C TYR A 528 4.55 -24.94 30.45
N PHE A 529 4.89 -24.62 31.70
CA PHE A 529 5.95 -25.34 32.43
C PHE A 529 5.54 -25.80 33.84
N GLN A 530 4.32 -25.48 34.30
CA GLN A 530 3.85 -25.80 35.66
C GLN A 530 4.77 -25.24 36.76
N LYS A 531 5.37 -24.07 36.51
CA LYS A 531 6.37 -23.44 37.37
C LYS A 531 5.94 -22.05 37.85
N HIS A 532 6.53 -21.62 38.96
CA HIS A 532 6.57 -20.20 39.28
C HIS A 532 7.50 -19.48 38.29
N PRO A 533 7.22 -18.23 37.88
CA PRO A 533 8.10 -17.48 36.98
C PRO A 533 9.57 -17.46 37.41
N SER A 534 9.85 -17.32 38.71
CA SER A 534 11.22 -17.33 39.26
C SER A 534 11.98 -18.65 39.07
N GLU A 535 11.29 -19.74 38.74
CA GLU A 535 11.87 -21.10 38.55
C GLU A 535 12.10 -21.45 37.08
N LEU A 536 11.76 -20.54 36.16
CA LEU A 536 11.95 -20.77 34.73
C LEU A 536 13.44 -20.86 34.39
N THR A 537 13.79 -21.86 33.58
CA THR A 537 15.15 -22.01 33.04
C THR A 537 15.41 -21.03 31.90
N ASP A 538 16.67 -20.89 31.49
CA ASP A 538 17.05 -20.04 30.35
C ASP A 538 16.36 -20.46 29.04
N GLU A 539 16.27 -21.78 28.78
CA GLU A 539 15.57 -22.32 27.61
C GLU A 539 14.06 -22.05 27.68
N GLU A 540 13.44 -22.17 28.85
CA GLU A 540 12.01 -21.89 29.05
C GLU A 540 11.71 -20.40 28.86
N CYS A 541 12.58 -19.52 29.38
CA CYS A 541 12.52 -18.08 29.15
C CYS A 541 12.69 -17.72 27.67
N ALA A 542 13.65 -18.35 26.99
CA ALA A 542 13.90 -18.16 25.57
C ALA A 542 12.70 -18.64 24.72
N PHE A 543 12.08 -19.76 25.09
CA PHE A 543 10.85 -20.22 24.46
C PHE A 543 9.71 -19.22 24.66
N LEU A 544 9.45 -18.74 25.88
CA LEU A 544 8.39 -17.76 26.13
C LEU A 544 8.63 -16.48 25.32
N ALA A 545 9.87 -15.98 25.26
CA ALA A 545 10.20 -14.82 24.44
C ALA A 545 9.96 -15.07 22.94
N SER A 546 10.25 -16.28 22.44
CA SER A 546 10.08 -16.66 21.03
C SER A 546 8.63 -16.59 20.54
N ILE A 547 7.65 -16.74 21.46
CA ILE A 547 6.23 -16.78 21.11
C ILE A 547 5.54 -15.41 21.19
N ILE A 548 6.19 -14.36 21.74
CA ILE A 548 5.61 -13.01 21.88
C ILE A 548 5.18 -12.43 20.53
N ALA A 549 6.00 -12.61 19.49
CA ALA A 549 5.68 -12.13 18.15
C ALA A 549 4.46 -12.84 17.52
N ARG A 550 4.15 -14.07 17.97
CA ARG A 550 3.06 -14.92 17.46
C ARG A 550 2.41 -15.75 18.58
N PRO A 551 1.75 -15.09 19.56
CA PRO A 551 1.30 -15.76 20.77
C PRO A 551 0.14 -16.73 20.52
N LYS A 552 -0.50 -16.63 19.36
CA LYS A 552 -1.66 -17.43 18.97
C LYS A 552 -1.33 -18.78 18.37
N ASN A 553 -0.05 -19.08 18.16
CA ASN A 553 0.32 -20.44 17.83
C ASN A 553 -0.13 -21.33 19.01
N ARG A 554 -0.98 -22.34 18.74
CA ARG A 554 -1.51 -23.23 19.77
C ARG A 554 -0.41 -24.16 20.27
N TRP A 555 0.35 -23.67 21.24
CA TRP A 555 1.36 -24.45 21.93
C TRP A 555 0.71 -25.28 23.05
N ARG A 556 1.14 -26.54 23.14
CA ARG A 556 0.74 -27.43 24.23
C ARG A 556 1.55 -27.11 25.49
N PRO A 557 1.06 -27.53 26.68
CA PRO A 557 1.91 -27.63 27.86
C PRO A 557 3.17 -28.45 27.56
N ASP A 558 4.28 -28.07 28.20
CA ASP A 558 5.64 -28.58 27.94
C ASP A 558 6.03 -28.57 26.44
N PRO A 559 6.07 -27.39 25.81
CA PRO A 559 6.33 -27.28 24.38
C PRO A 559 7.77 -27.65 24.00
N LEU A 560 8.73 -27.52 24.94
CA LEU A 560 10.15 -27.81 24.71
C LEU A 560 10.39 -29.30 24.38
N SER A 561 9.56 -30.20 24.91
CA SER A 561 9.63 -31.65 24.67
C SER A 561 9.40 -32.04 23.21
N ARG A 562 8.69 -31.21 22.43
CA ARG A 562 8.31 -31.49 21.03
C ARG A 562 8.37 -30.23 20.16
N LEU A 563 9.49 -29.51 20.22
CA LEU A 563 9.78 -28.42 19.28
C LEU A 563 10.18 -28.99 17.91
N GLY A 564 9.60 -28.44 16.84
CA GLY A 564 10.13 -28.67 15.50
C GLY A 564 11.49 -27.99 15.31
N ASP A 565 12.33 -28.55 14.43
CA ASP A 565 13.73 -28.14 14.26
C ASP A 565 13.91 -26.63 14.05
N GLY A 566 13.06 -26.00 13.23
CA GLY A 566 13.14 -24.56 12.96
C GLY A 566 12.85 -23.70 14.18
N TRP A 567 11.97 -24.14 15.08
CA TRP A 567 11.68 -23.40 16.32
C TRP A 567 12.77 -23.63 17.37
N ARG A 568 13.32 -24.84 17.43
CA ARG A 568 14.47 -25.15 18.29
C ARG A 568 15.67 -24.27 17.93
N GLN A 569 16.01 -24.17 16.65
CA GLN A 569 17.04 -23.23 16.17
C GLN A 569 16.78 -21.77 16.58
N TYR A 570 15.52 -21.35 16.60
CA TYR A 570 15.17 -19.98 16.99
C TYR A 570 15.32 -19.77 18.51
N VAL A 571 14.91 -20.74 19.33
CA VAL A 571 15.12 -20.72 20.78
C VAL A 571 16.62 -20.71 21.11
N ASP A 572 17.40 -21.59 20.48
CA ASP A 572 18.86 -21.66 20.67
C ASP A 572 19.55 -20.34 20.29
N LEU A 573 19.08 -19.67 19.23
CA LEU A 573 19.56 -18.35 18.84
C LEU A 573 19.25 -17.29 19.90
N ILE A 574 18.09 -17.35 20.56
CA ILE A 574 17.73 -16.44 21.65
C ILE A 574 18.64 -16.70 22.85
N VAL A 575 18.82 -17.97 23.26
CA VAL A 575 19.72 -18.36 24.36
C VAL A 575 21.13 -17.83 24.11
N LYS A 576 21.69 -18.08 22.91
CA LYS A 576 23.01 -17.55 22.55
C LYS A 576 23.10 -16.03 22.69
N LYS A 577 22.06 -15.29 22.26
CA LYS A 577 22.01 -13.82 22.41
C LYS A 577 21.85 -13.37 23.86
N MET A 578 21.27 -14.20 24.73
CA MET A 578 21.15 -13.91 26.17
C MET A 578 22.53 -13.96 26.84
N ASP A 579 23.38 -14.91 26.48
CA ASP A 579 24.73 -15.06 27.02
C ASP A 579 25.62 -13.85 26.67
N GLU A 580 25.42 -13.29 25.48
CA GLU A 580 26.12 -12.09 25.00
C GLU A 580 25.63 -10.78 25.65
N LYS A 581 24.58 -10.83 26.50
CA LYS A 581 23.95 -9.64 27.11
C LYS A 581 24.24 -9.49 28.60
N GLU A 582 24.73 -8.31 28.96
CA GLU A 582 24.73 -7.79 30.32
C GLU A 582 23.51 -6.89 30.55
N LEU A 583 22.87 -7.03 31.71
CA LEU A 583 21.77 -6.16 32.12
C LEU A 583 22.37 -4.87 32.70
N PRO A 584 22.08 -3.69 32.14
CA PRO A 584 22.63 -2.44 32.65
C PRO A 584 22.03 -2.09 34.02
N GLU A 585 22.84 -1.49 34.89
CA GLU A 585 22.34 -0.78 36.08
C GLU A 585 21.56 0.47 35.64
N GLU A 586 20.36 0.68 36.19
CA GLU A 586 19.45 1.73 35.76
C GLU A 586 20.02 3.11 36.12
N ARG A 587 20.16 4.01 35.14
CA ARG A 587 20.25 5.44 35.41
C ARG A 587 18.83 5.96 35.62
N GLN A 588 18.55 6.49 36.81
CA GLN A 588 17.28 7.16 37.13
C GLN A 588 16.96 8.26 36.08
N PRO A 589 15.66 8.49 35.79
CA PRO A 589 15.17 9.22 34.62
C PRO A 589 15.84 10.55 34.29
#